data_AF-A0A7Y3L452-F1
#
_entry.id   AF-A0A7Y3L452-F1
#
_cell.length_a   1.000
_cell.length_b   1.000
_cell.length_c   1.000
_cell.angle_alpha   90.00
_cell.angle_beta   90.00
_cell.angle_gamma   90.00
#
_symmetry.space_group_name_H-M   'P 1'
#
loop_
_entity.id
_entity.type
_entity.pdbx_description
1 polymer ?
#
loop_
_entity_poly.entity_id
_entity_poly.type
_entity_poly.pdbx_seq_one_letter_code
_entity_poly.pdbx_strand_id
1 'polypeptide(L)'
;MSAVNEDVSVSRSGEKASAIRPTAAGQIGGAIRNFAPYANLQALMSDPRMARVSADVRRPIDVKKSEIDGKRGELIASADKQDSAEDGFEEEGRNLGTEKQTLAAAVADIDRLIAAHNARCNPAPDAASYQRCVSDAAQINAERDRVNARVDDYNKRANAHNSKIASLQSSRVTLVSDADGWAEKIKELIAEIEKILAESKDCTDELKKTVHQICDEPHSCTGEMTDCEDMRLRLKVGETCLAARKKVRELCPLSPAEEKGHEEAINNVEAAIRWCQYCIKKRCEPVGGENEGLVSPDDWTPLQE
;
A
#
# COMPACT_ATOMS: atom_id res chain seq x y z
N MET A 1 -42.34 -14.51 26.20
CA MET A 1 -41.44 -13.41 25.80
C MET A 1 -40.07 -13.72 26.39
N SER A 2 -39.24 -14.45 25.64
CA SER A 2 -37.88 -14.82 26.06
C SER A 2 -36.90 -13.91 25.32
N ALA A 3 -36.18 -13.06 26.07
CA ALA A 3 -35.03 -12.35 25.56
C ALA A 3 -33.79 -13.19 25.88
N VAL A 4 -33.21 -13.79 24.84
CA VAL A 4 -31.87 -14.37 24.87
C VAL A 4 -30.91 -13.21 24.61
N ASN A 5 -30.20 -12.78 25.65
CA ASN A 5 -29.01 -11.95 25.53
C ASN A 5 -27.85 -12.82 26.03
N GLU A 6 -27.20 -13.53 25.13
CA GLU A 6 -25.90 -14.15 25.41
C GLU A 6 -24.81 -13.28 24.80
N ASP A 7 -24.14 -12.55 25.69
CA ASP A 7 -22.89 -11.84 25.44
C ASP A 7 -21.80 -12.88 25.11
N VAL A 8 -21.52 -13.05 23.83
CA VAL A 8 -20.36 -13.83 23.38
C VAL A 8 -19.15 -12.91 23.30
N SER A 9 -18.41 -12.83 24.41
CA SER A 9 -17.09 -12.22 24.46
C SER A 9 -16.02 -13.25 24.11
N VAL A 10 -15.48 -13.18 22.89
CA VAL A 10 -14.34 -14.00 22.47
C VAL A 10 -13.06 -13.20 22.69
N SER A 11 -12.37 -13.49 23.79
CA SER A 11 -10.99 -13.07 24.02
C SER A 11 -10.03 -13.92 23.17
N ARG A 12 -9.32 -13.28 22.23
CA ARG A 12 -8.17 -13.90 21.53
C ARG A 12 -6.88 -13.16 21.88
N SER A 13 -6.10 -13.79 22.76
CA SER A 13 -4.71 -13.47 23.08
C SER A 13 -3.79 -13.97 21.97
N GLY A 14 -2.97 -13.06 21.44
CA GLY A 14 -2.02 -13.33 20.35
C GLY A 14 -1.74 -12.08 19.52
N GLU A 15 -1.18 -11.03 20.14
CA GLU A 15 -0.80 -9.80 19.45
C GLU A 15 0.44 -10.01 18.59
N LYS A 16 0.22 -10.39 17.33
CA LYS A 16 1.09 -9.97 16.24
C LYS A 16 0.73 -8.53 15.89
N ALA A 17 1.65 -7.61 16.13
CA ALA A 17 1.54 -6.23 15.68
C ALA A 17 1.39 -6.20 14.14
N SER A 18 0.49 -5.36 13.62
CA SER A 18 0.24 -5.07 12.18
C SER A 18 -0.94 -5.77 11.50
N ALA A 19 -2.09 -5.88 12.18
CA ALA A 19 -3.39 -6.10 11.51
C ALA A 19 -4.15 -4.77 11.45
N ILE A 20 -4.82 -4.48 10.33
CA ILE A 20 -5.74 -3.34 10.21
C ILE A 20 -6.90 -3.63 11.16
N ARG A 21 -6.78 -3.19 12.42
CA ARG A 21 -7.80 -3.41 13.46
C ARG A 21 -8.68 -2.16 13.55
N PRO A 22 -9.83 -2.10 12.85
CA PRO A 22 -10.78 -1.03 13.09
C PRO A 22 -11.29 -1.12 14.53
N THR A 23 -11.18 -0.04 15.30
CA THR A 23 -11.63 0.02 16.70
C THR A 23 -13.08 0.51 16.83
N ALA A 24 -13.69 1.01 15.75
CA ALA A 24 -15.11 1.35 15.68
C ALA A 24 -15.72 1.09 14.28
N ALA A 25 -17.05 1.05 14.21
CA ALA A 25 -17.84 1.29 12.99
C ALA A 25 -17.35 2.56 12.27
N GLY A 26 -17.33 2.57 10.93
CA GLY A 26 -16.89 3.76 10.18
C GLY A 26 -15.38 4.01 10.05
N GLN A 27 -14.50 3.08 10.47
CA GLN A 27 -13.05 3.32 10.52
C GLN A 27 -12.22 2.51 9.51
N ILE A 28 -12.82 1.57 8.79
CA ILE A 28 -12.06 0.70 7.87
C ILE A 28 -11.45 1.55 6.74
N GLY A 29 -12.26 2.42 6.13
CA GLY A 29 -11.78 3.31 5.07
C GLY A 29 -10.67 4.23 5.55
N GLY A 30 -10.79 4.78 6.77
CA GLY A 30 -9.74 5.59 7.39
C GLY A 30 -8.44 4.82 7.63
N ALA A 31 -8.54 3.58 8.12
CA ALA A 31 -7.38 2.73 8.40
C ALA A 31 -6.63 2.33 7.12
N ILE A 32 -7.35 2.02 6.03
CA ILE A 32 -6.73 1.72 4.71
C ILE A 32 -6.04 2.97 4.14
N ARG A 33 -6.68 4.14 4.25
CA ARG A 33 -6.11 5.41 3.75
C ARG A 33 -4.78 5.75 4.44
N ASN A 34 -4.73 5.56 5.75
CA ASN A 34 -3.61 5.93 6.62
C ASN A 34 -2.69 4.76 6.95
N PHE A 35 -2.73 3.68 6.18
CA PHE A 35 -1.94 2.49 6.46
C PHE A 35 -0.43 2.77 6.30
N ALA A 36 0.29 2.83 7.43
CA ALA A 36 1.68 3.26 7.46
C ALA A 36 2.62 2.45 6.54
N PRO A 37 2.54 1.11 6.44
CA PRO A 37 3.37 0.36 5.49
C PRO A 37 3.16 0.80 4.04
N TYR A 38 1.94 1.18 3.63
CA TYR A 38 1.72 1.71 2.28
C TYR A 38 2.49 3.01 2.06
N ALA A 39 2.54 3.91 3.05
CA ALA A 39 3.35 5.13 2.97
C ALA A 39 4.86 4.80 2.86
N ASN A 40 5.34 3.80 3.61
CA ASN A 40 6.72 3.32 3.50
C ASN A 40 7.02 2.75 2.10
N LEU A 41 6.09 2.00 1.52
CA LEU A 41 6.21 1.52 0.14
C LEU A 41 6.32 2.70 -0.84
N GLN A 42 5.49 3.74 -0.71
CA GLN A 42 5.60 4.94 -1.58
C GLN A 42 6.97 5.63 -1.44
N ALA A 43 7.50 5.71 -0.21
CA ALA A 43 8.81 6.28 0.05
C ALA A 43 9.94 5.45 -0.61
N LEU A 44 9.90 4.11 -0.48
CA LEU A 44 10.86 3.22 -1.12
C LEU A 44 10.82 3.32 -2.64
N MET A 45 9.63 3.42 -3.22
CA MET A 45 9.45 3.56 -4.68
C MET A 45 9.96 4.91 -5.20
N SER A 46 10.01 5.92 -4.33
CA SER A 46 10.56 7.24 -4.62
C SER A 46 12.04 7.38 -4.24
N ASP A 47 12.66 6.32 -3.69
CA ASP A 47 14.06 6.32 -3.32
C ASP A 47 14.93 6.49 -4.59
N PRO A 48 15.88 7.45 -4.62
CA PRO A 48 16.75 7.66 -5.78
C PRO A 48 17.50 6.41 -6.24
N ARG A 49 17.75 5.45 -5.35
CA ARG A 49 18.40 4.18 -5.69
C ARG A 49 17.53 3.30 -6.57
N MET A 50 16.20 3.41 -6.49
CA MET A 50 15.29 2.69 -7.40
C MET A 50 15.45 3.11 -8.86
N ALA A 51 15.95 4.32 -9.13
CA ALA A 51 16.26 4.76 -10.49
C ALA A 51 17.41 3.97 -11.14
N ARG A 52 18.24 3.30 -10.32
CA ARG A 52 19.42 2.54 -10.75
C ARG A 52 19.16 1.03 -10.84
N VAL A 53 18.02 0.57 -10.33
CA VAL A 53 17.59 -0.82 -10.50
C VAL A 53 17.31 -1.06 -11.98
N SER A 54 17.87 -2.14 -12.53
CA SER A 54 17.71 -2.46 -13.96
C SER A 54 16.23 -2.59 -14.32
N ALA A 55 15.88 -2.23 -15.56
CA ALA A 55 14.49 -2.23 -16.01
C ALA A 55 13.81 -3.60 -15.87
N ASP A 56 14.55 -4.69 -16.03
CA ASP A 56 14.02 -6.06 -15.90
C ASP A 56 13.66 -6.44 -14.46
N VAL A 57 14.35 -5.88 -13.47
CA VAL A 57 14.03 -6.07 -12.05
C VAL A 57 12.95 -5.08 -11.60
N ARG A 58 13.01 -3.84 -12.09
CA ARG A 58 12.08 -2.78 -11.72
C ARG A 58 10.66 -2.98 -12.25
N ARG A 59 10.52 -3.46 -13.49
CA ARG A 59 9.21 -3.64 -14.15
C ARG A 59 8.26 -4.55 -13.36
N PRO A 60 8.66 -5.73 -12.86
CA PRO A 60 7.80 -6.54 -11.98
C PRO A 60 7.36 -5.82 -10.70
N ILE A 61 8.23 -5.01 -10.08
CA ILE A 61 7.92 -4.21 -8.89
C ILE A 61 6.85 -3.16 -9.22
N ASP A 62 7.01 -2.45 -10.33
CA ASP A 62 6.05 -1.43 -10.78
C ASP A 62 4.66 -2.04 -11.04
N VAL A 63 4.61 -3.25 -11.62
CA VAL A 63 3.35 -4.00 -11.83
C VAL A 63 2.70 -4.34 -10.48
N LYS A 64 3.43 -4.97 -9.55
CA LYS A 64 2.93 -5.32 -8.22
C LYS A 64 2.43 -4.08 -7.46
N LYS A 65 3.16 -2.97 -7.54
CA LYS A 65 2.74 -1.69 -6.97
C LYS A 65 1.43 -1.21 -7.59
N SER A 66 1.30 -1.25 -8.91
CA SER A 66 0.07 -0.82 -9.58
C SER A 66 -1.13 -1.67 -9.15
N GLU A 67 -0.94 -2.98 -8.95
CA GLU A 67 -1.99 -3.86 -8.43
C GLU A 67 -2.38 -3.49 -6.98
N ILE A 68 -1.39 -3.20 -6.13
CA ILE A 68 -1.61 -2.73 -4.75
C ILE A 68 -2.37 -1.40 -4.74
N ASP A 69 -1.99 -0.45 -5.58
CA ASP A 69 -2.61 0.87 -5.69
C ASP A 69 -4.06 0.73 -6.19
N GLY A 70 -4.31 -0.13 -7.19
CA GLY A 70 -5.64 -0.45 -7.69
C GLY A 70 -6.53 -1.08 -6.62
N LYS A 71 -6.02 -2.13 -5.94
CA LYS A 71 -6.75 -2.79 -4.86
C LYS A 71 -7.04 -1.86 -3.69
N ARG A 72 -6.12 -0.94 -3.35
CA ARG A 72 -6.35 0.10 -2.33
C ARG A 72 -7.57 0.95 -2.69
N GLY A 73 -7.71 1.37 -3.95
CA GLY A 73 -8.87 2.13 -4.42
C GLY A 73 -10.18 1.37 -4.26
N GLU A 74 -10.21 0.09 -4.66
CA GLU A 74 -11.39 -0.78 -4.50
C GLU A 74 -11.79 -0.97 -3.04
N LEU A 75 -10.80 -1.20 -2.16
CA LEU A 75 -11.02 -1.39 -0.72
C LEU A 75 -11.58 -0.12 -0.07
N ILE A 76 -11.04 1.05 -0.41
CA ILE A 76 -11.54 2.33 0.09
C ILE A 76 -12.98 2.56 -0.37
N ALA A 77 -13.27 2.38 -1.66
CA ALA A 77 -14.63 2.55 -2.18
C ALA A 77 -15.63 1.59 -1.53
N SER A 78 -15.21 0.34 -1.29
CA SER A 78 -16.03 -0.66 -0.60
C SER A 78 -16.26 -0.29 0.86
N ALA A 79 -15.23 0.22 1.56
CA ALA A 79 -15.35 0.69 2.93
C ALA A 79 -16.31 1.88 3.04
N ASP A 80 -16.15 2.90 2.20
CA ASP A 80 -17.01 4.09 2.22
C ASP A 80 -18.48 3.75 1.94
N LYS A 81 -18.72 2.76 1.06
CA LYS A 81 -20.08 2.23 0.80
C LYS A 81 -20.66 1.53 2.03
N GLN A 82 -19.86 0.75 2.76
CA GLN A 82 -20.31 0.09 3.99
C GLN A 82 -20.59 1.12 5.09
N ASP A 83 -19.70 2.10 5.28
CA ASP A 83 -19.85 3.16 6.28
C ASP A 83 -21.15 3.96 6.01
N SER A 84 -21.41 4.32 4.75
CA SER A 84 -22.65 5.01 4.37
C SER A 84 -23.91 4.15 4.58
N ALA A 85 -23.81 2.84 4.40
CA ALA A 85 -24.93 1.92 4.64
C ALA A 85 -25.21 1.74 6.15
N GLU A 86 -24.16 1.74 6.97
CA GLU A 86 -24.25 1.66 8.43
C GLU A 86 -25.03 2.85 9.00
N ASP A 87 -24.68 4.08 8.58
CA ASP A 87 -25.41 5.30 8.98
C ASP A 87 -26.91 5.21 8.68
N GLY A 88 -27.26 4.72 7.48
CA GLY A 88 -28.66 4.53 7.08
C GLY A 88 -29.39 3.48 7.92
N PHE A 89 -28.70 2.42 8.35
CA PHE A 89 -29.28 1.41 9.23
C PHE A 89 -29.45 1.90 10.67
N GLU A 90 -28.54 2.72 11.19
CA GLU A 90 -28.72 3.31 12.53
C GLU A 90 -29.97 4.19 12.59
N GLU A 91 -30.25 4.96 11.54
CA GLU A 91 -31.47 5.77 11.45
C GLU A 91 -32.74 4.91 11.31
N GLU A 92 -32.73 3.90 10.43
CA GLU A 92 -33.85 2.94 10.28
C GLU A 92 -34.13 2.24 11.62
N GLY A 93 -33.09 1.80 12.33
CA GLY A 93 -33.18 1.17 13.64
C GLY A 93 -33.77 2.09 14.71
N ARG A 94 -33.35 3.38 14.75
CA ARG A 94 -33.94 4.40 15.63
C ARG A 94 -35.43 4.58 15.36
N ASN A 95 -35.82 4.70 14.10
CA ASN A 95 -37.22 4.87 13.69
C ASN A 95 -38.08 3.66 14.09
N LEU A 96 -37.58 2.44 13.87
CA LEU A 96 -38.23 1.21 14.35
C LEU A 96 -38.33 1.16 15.88
N GLY A 97 -37.31 1.66 16.59
CA GLY A 97 -37.33 1.78 18.05
C GLY A 97 -38.46 2.69 18.55
N THR A 98 -38.61 3.87 17.95
CA THR A 98 -39.71 4.81 18.27
C THR A 98 -41.07 4.21 17.94
N GLU A 99 -41.22 3.61 16.76
CA GLU A 99 -42.49 2.99 16.36
C GLU A 99 -42.91 1.85 17.30
N LYS A 100 -41.95 1.03 17.75
CA LYS A 100 -42.19 -0.02 18.74
C LYS A 100 -42.81 0.54 20.02
N GLN A 101 -42.29 1.66 20.51
CA GLN A 101 -42.81 2.32 21.71
C GLN A 101 -44.24 2.85 21.48
N THR A 102 -44.50 3.44 20.32
CA THR A 102 -45.86 3.89 19.94
C THR A 102 -46.85 2.73 19.86
N LEU A 103 -46.46 1.59 19.28
CA LEU A 103 -47.30 0.39 19.21
C LEU A 103 -47.56 -0.20 20.59
N ALA A 104 -46.55 -0.26 21.47
CA ALA A 104 -46.71 -0.70 22.84
C ALA A 104 -47.70 0.17 23.62
N ALA A 105 -47.65 1.50 23.44
CA ALA A 105 -48.60 2.42 24.04
C ALA A 105 -50.03 2.21 23.52
N ALA A 106 -50.20 1.95 22.21
CA ALA A 106 -51.50 1.68 21.60
C ALA A 106 -52.12 0.36 22.10
N VAL A 107 -51.31 -0.69 22.25
CA VAL A 107 -51.76 -1.96 22.84
C VAL A 107 -52.23 -1.75 24.29
N ALA A 108 -51.45 -1.03 25.10
CA ALA A 108 -51.82 -0.72 26.48
C ALA A 108 -53.08 0.16 26.58
N ASP A 109 -53.37 0.98 25.57
CA ASP A 109 -54.59 1.78 25.49
C ASP A 109 -55.82 0.90 25.18
N ILE A 110 -55.69 -0.02 24.22
CA ILE A 110 -56.73 -1.03 23.94
C ILE A 110 -57.05 -1.86 25.18
N ASP A 111 -56.03 -2.31 25.93
CA ASP A 111 -56.24 -3.05 27.18
C ASP A 111 -57.03 -2.23 28.22
N ARG A 112 -56.74 -0.92 28.31
CA ARG A 112 -57.51 0.01 29.16
C ARG A 112 -58.95 0.17 28.68
N LEU A 113 -59.18 0.29 27.37
CA LEU A 113 -60.52 0.36 26.78
C LEU A 113 -61.33 -0.92 27.07
N ILE A 114 -60.71 -2.10 26.91
CA ILE A 114 -61.32 -3.40 27.22
C ILE A 114 -61.69 -3.48 28.71
N ALA A 115 -60.79 -3.10 29.61
CA ALA A 115 -61.06 -3.12 31.05
C ALA A 115 -62.21 -2.17 31.41
N ALA A 116 -62.23 -0.96 30.86
CA ALA A 116 -63.28 0.01 31.09
C ALA A 116 -64.63 -0.44 30.51
N HIS A 117 -64.62 -1.06 29.33
CA HIS A 117 -65.79 -1.69 28.72
C HIS A 117 -66.36 -2.78 29.63
N ASN A 118 -65.53 -3.73 30.07
CA ASN A 118 -65.94 -4.84 30.93
C ASN A 118 -66.54 -4.35 32.25
N ALA A 119 -65.96 -3.31 32.85
CA ALA A 119 -66.48 -2.72 34.09
C ALA A 119 -67.89 -2.10 33.92
N ARG A 120 -68.23 -1.58 32.74
CA ARG A 120 -69.55 -0.99 32.46
C ARG A 120 -70.58 -2.01 31.96
N CYS A 121 -70.12 -3.05 31.29
CA CYS A 121 -70.98 -3.91 30.46
C CYS A 121 -71.13 -5.34 30.98
N ASN A 122 -70.46 -5.72 32.08
CA ASN A 122 -70.53 -7.06 32.63
C ASN A 122 -70.94 -7.10 34.13
N PRO A 123 -72.24 -7.31 34.46
CA PRO A 123 -73.39 -7.39 33.54
C PRO A 123 -73.88 -6.01 33.09
N ALA A 124 -74.51 -5.95 31.92
CA ALA A 124 -75.16 -4.73 31.44
C ALA A 124 -76.37 -4.38 32.34
N PRO A 125 -76.57 -3.11 32.74
CA PRO A 125 -77.64 -2.74 33.67
C PRO A 125 -79.08 -2.94 33.12
N ASP A 126 -79.26 -2.81 31.81
CA ASP A 126 -80.55 -2.82 31.14
C ASP A 126 -80.40 -3.11 29.63
N ALA A 127 -81.52 -3.30 28.92
CA ALA A 127 -81.55 -3.64 27.50
C ALA A 127 -81.04 -2.52 26.56
N ALA A 128 -81.24 -1.25 26.92
CA ALA A 128 -80.73 -0.12 26.13
C ALA A 128 -79.21 0.02 26.29
N SER A 129 -78.70 -0.19 27.50
CA SER A 129 -77.29 -0.25 27.83
C SER A 129 -76.60 -1.43 27.16
N TYR A 130 -77.28 -2.58 27.01
CA TYR A 130 -76.76 -3.73 26.28
C TYR A 130 -76.42 -3.39 24.81
N GLN A 131 -77.31 -2.71 24.09
CA GLN A 131 -77.06 -2.34 22.68
C GLN A 131 -75.86 -1.40 22.53
N ARG A 132 -75.68 -0.46 23.47
CA ARG A 132 -74.48 0.39 23.52
C ARG A 132 -73.21 -0.43 23.75
N CYS A 133 -73.26 -1.39 24.67
CA CYS A 133 -72.14 -2.29 24.95
C CYS A 133 -71.75 -3.12 23.71
N VAL A 134 -72.72 -3.64 22.95
CA VAL A 134 -72.42 -4.37 21.70
C VAL A 134 -71.68 -3.48 20.70
N SER A 135 -72.12 -2.23 20.53
CA SER A 135 -71.44 -1.26 19.65
C SER A 135 -70.04 -0.90 20.12
N ASP A 136 -69.86 -0.65 21.43
CA ASP A 136 -68.56 -0.31 22.04
C ASP A 136 -67.56 -1.47 21.86
N ALA A 137 -67.99 -2.70 22.11
CA ALA A 137 -67.17 -3.90 21.88
C ALA A 137 -66.76 -4.05 20.40
N ALA A 138 -67.67 -3.78 19.46
CA ALA A 138 -67.35 -3.82 18.04
C ALA A 138 -66.29 -2.77 17.65
N GLN A 139 -66.36 -1.56 18.22
CA GLN A 139 -65.36 -0.51 18.00
C GLN A 139 -64.00 -0.87 18.58
N ILE A 140 -63.96 -1.39 19.81
CA ILE A 140 -62.73 -1.86 20.46
C ILE A 140 -62.07 -2.99 19.66
N ASN A 141 -62.86 -3.96 19.18
CA ASN A 141 -62.35 -5.05 18.34
C ASN A 141 -61.79 -4.53 17.02
N ALA A 142 -62.47 -3.58 16.37
CA ALA A 142 -61.97 -2.98 15.14
C ALA A 142 -60.64 -2.23 15.36
N GLU A 143 -60.49 -1.51 16.47
CA GLU A 143 -59.24 -0.84 16.81
C GLU A 143 -58.12 -1.84 17.15
N ARG A 144 -58.45 -2.92 17.86
CA ARG A 144 -57.53 -4.03 18.12
C ARG A 144 -57.01 -4.65 16.84
N ASP A 145 -57.88 -4.91 15.86
CA ASP A 145 -57.49 -5.47 14.57
C ASP A 145 -56.55 -4.53 13.80
N ARG A 146 -56.81 -3.21 13.84
CA ARG A 146 -55.91 -2.21 13.26
C ARG A 146 -54.53 -2.20 13.91
N VAL A 147 -54.47 -2.21 15.24
CA VAL A 147 -53.18 -2.23 15.97
C VAL A 147 -52.44 -3.54 15.72
N ASN A 148 -53.12 -4.68 15.71
CA ASN A 148 -52.52 -5.97 15.36
C ASN A 148 -51.91 -5.96 13.95
N ALA A 149 -52.64 -5.44 12.96
CA ALA A 149 -52.12 -5.33 11.59
C ALA A 149 -50.86 -4.46 11.51
N ARG A 150 -50.79 -3.36 12.29
CA ARG A 150 -49.60 -2.51 12.39
C ARG A 150 -48.44 -3.22 13.10
N VAL A 151 -48.71 -4.02 14.13
CA VAL A 151 -47.70 -4.86 14.80
C VAL A 151 -47.12 -5.89 13.83
N ASP A 152 -47.95 -6.54 13.01
CA ASP A 152 -47.49 -7.49 12.01
C ASP A 152 -46.61 -6.83 10.94
N ASP A 153 -47.00 -5.64 10.48
CA ASP A 153 -46.18 -4.85 9.54
C ASP A 153 -44.84 -4.43 10.16
N TYR A 154 -44.86 -3.93 11.40
CA TYR A 154 -43.66 -3.60 12.16
C TYR A 154 -42.73 -4.81 12.27
N ASN A 155 -43.25 -5.98 12.63
CA ASN A 155 -42.46 -7.20 12.77
C ASN A 155 -41.79 -7.61 11.44
N LYS A 156 -42.50 -7.45 10.31
CA LYS A 156 -41.92 -7.70 8.98
C LYS A 156 -40.76 -6.74 8.68
N ARG A 157 -40.94 -5.45 8.93
CA ARG A 157 -39.89 -4.43 8.72
C ARG A 157 -38.69 -4.64 9.64
N ALA A 158 -38.93 -4.96 10.92
CA ALA A 158 -37.87 -5.29 11.87
C ALA A 158 -37.05 -6.52 11.45
N ASN A 159 -37.70 -7.59 10.97
CA ASN A 159 -37.01 -8.77 10.44
C ASN A 159 -36.19 -8.47 9.19
N ALA A 160 -36.73 -7.65 8.27
CA ALA A 160 -35.99 -7.20 7.10
C ALA A 160 -34.76 -6.38 7.49
N HIS A 161 -34.92 -5.45 8.43
CA HIS A 161 -33.82 -4.64 8.97
C HIS A 161 -32.72 -5.50 9.62
N ASN A 162 -33.08 -6.46 10.47
CA ASN A 162 -32.13 -7.40 11.07
C ASN A 162 -31.36 -8.21 10.01
N SER A 163 -32.03 -8.61 8.93
CA SER A 163 -31.40 -9.32 7.81
C SER A 163 -30.39 -8.44 7.07
N LYS A 164 -30.69 -7.15 6.87
CA LYS A 164 -29.75 -6.18 6.28
C LYS A 164 -28.51 -6.00 7.16
N ILE A 165 -28.68 -5.89 8.48
CA ILE A 165 -27.55 -5.79 9.43
C ILE A 165 -26.65 -7.03 9.34
N ALA A 166 -27.23 -8.23 9.37
CA ALA A 166 -26.46 -9.47 9.26
C ALA A 166 -25.67 -9.54 7.93
N SER A 167 -26.27 -9.11 6.83
CA SER A 167 -25.59 -9.01 5.53
C SER A 167 -24.44 -8.01 5.56
N LEU A 168 -24.63 -6.84 6.19
CA LEU A 168 -23.59 -5.83 6.33
C LEU A 168 -22.42 -6.37 7.15
N GLN A 169 -22.70 -6.99 8.30
CA GLN A 169 -21.68 -7.61 9.15
C GLN A 169 -20.86 -8.66 8.39
N SER A 170 -21.52 -9.54 7.63
CA SER A 170 -20.82 -10.51 6.79
C SER A 170 -19.93 -9.82 5.75
N SER A 171 -20.43 -8.78 5.09
CA SER A 171 -19.64 -8.03 4.09
C SER A 171 -18.45 -7.31 4.72
N ARG A 172 -18.57 -6.87 5.98
CA ARG A 172 -17.50 -6.23 6.74
C ARG A 172 -16.38 -7.21 7.07
N VAL A 173 -16.72 -8.43 7.46
CA VAL A 173 -15.73 -9.51 7.69
C VAL A 173 -14.94 -9.79 6.41
N THR A 174 -15.61 -9.89 5.26
CA THR A 174 -14.94 -10.05 3.97
C THR A 174 -14.02 -8.88 3.65
N LEU A 175 -14.49 -7.64 3.83
CA LEU A 175 -13.68 -6.45 3.57
C LEU A 175 -12.43 -6.39 4.44
N VAL A 176 -12.54 -6.72 5.73
CA VAL A 176 -11.38 -6.78 6.64
C VAL A 176 -10.40 -7.86 6.17
N SER A 177 -10.89 -9.05 5.80
CA SER A 177 -10.03 -10.11 5.27
C SER A 177 -9.29 -9.69 3.99
N ASP A 178 -9.98 -9.00 3.07
CA ASP A 178 -9.36 -8.50 1.84
C ASP A 178 -8.32 -7.40 2.15
N ALA A 179 -8.60 -6.54 3.12
CA ALA A 179 -7.67 -5.50 3.57
C ALA A 179 -6.42 -6.09 4.23
N ASP A 180 -6.55 -7.15 5.03
CA ASP A 180 -5.42 -7.88 5.60
C ASP A 180 -4.58 -8.54 4.49
N GLY A 181 -5.22 -9.17 3.50
CA GLY A 181 -4.51 -9.73 2.33
C GLY A 181 -3.76 -8.67 1.52
N TRP A 182 -4.35 -7.48 1.36
CA TRP A 182 -3.68 -6.33 0.74
C TRP A 182 -2.50 -5.82 1.58
N ALA A 183 -2.64 -5.77 2.91
CA ALA A 183 -1.58 -5.35 3.82
C ALA A 183 -0.36 -6.28 3.77
N GLU A 184 -0.56 -7.60 3.69
CA GLU A 184 0.54 -8.56 3.56
C GLU A 184 1.28 -8.40 2.23
N LYS A 185 0.57 -8.22 1.11
CA LYS A 185 1.21 -7.94 -0.20
C LYS A 185 2.11 -6.70 -0.17
N ILE A 186 1.73 -5.66 0.57
CA ILE A 186 2.57 -4.47 0.76
C ILE A 186 3.84 -4.82 1.51
N LYS A 187 3.75 -5.56 2.62
CA LYS A 187 4.91 -5.96 3.42
C LYS A 187 5.87 -6.84 2.61
N GLU A 188 5.33 -7.77 1.84
CA GLU A 188 6.11 -8.61 0.93
C GLU A 188 6.87 -7.77 -0.11
N LEU A 189 6.19 -6.82 -0.76
CA LEU A 189 6.82 -5.96 -1.76
C LEU A 189 7.88 -5.04 -1.14
N ILE A 190 7.63 -4.51 0.07
CA ILE A 190 8.63 -3.74 0.82
C ILE A 190 9.88 -4.58 1.05
N ALA A 191 9.72 -5.80 1.57
CA ALA A 191 10.86 -6.68 1.84
C ALA A 191 11.63 -7.05 0.57
N GLU A 192 10.94 -7.26 -0.55
CA GLU A 192 11.54 -7.49 -1.87
C GLU A 192 12.37 -6.28 -2.34
N ILE A 193 11.81 -5.06 -2.25
CA ILE A 193 12.53 -3.83 -2.60
C ILE A 193 13.73 -3.61 -1.69
N GLU A 194 13.58 -3.78 -0.38
CA GLU A 194 14.68 -3.62 0.58
C GLU A 194 15.82 -4.60 0.30
N LYS A 195 15.50 -5.85 -0.03
CA LYS A 195 16.49 -6.85 -0.45
C LYS A 195 17.23 -6.41 -1.71
N ILE A 196 16.50 -5.99 -2.76
CA ILE A 196 17.09 -5.51 -4.02
C ILE A 196 17.99 -4.30 -3.78
N LEU A 197 17.54 -3.36 -2.95
CA LEU A 197 18.33 -2.18 -2.59
C LEU A 197 19.55 -2.54 -1.74
N ALA A 198 19.50 -3.59 -0.93
CA ALA A 198 20.66 -4.09 -0.18
C ALA A 198 21.68 -4.76 -1.10
N GLU A 199 21.23 -5.65 -2.00
CA GLU A 199 22.10 -6.30 -3.01
C GLU A 199 22.73 -5.28 -3.97
N SER A 200 22.07 -4.15 -4.22
CA SER A 200 22.65 -3.03 -4.98
C SER A 200 23.76 -2.27 -4.24
N LYS A 201 23.86 -2.38 -2.90
CA LYS A 201 24.93 -1.72 -2.11
C LYS A 201 26.27 -2.44 -2.22
N ASP A 202 26.30 -3.73 -2.55
CA ASP A 202 27.54 -4.49 -2.77
C ASP A 202 28.38 -3.95 -3.95
N CYS A 203 27.84 -2.99 -4.69
CA CYS A 203 28.57 -2.23 -5.69
C CYS A 203 29.84 -1.56 -5.14
N THR A 204 29.89 -1.12 -3.87
CA THR A 204 31.07 -0.37 -3.40
C THR A 204 32.27 -1.26 -3.17
N ASP A 205 32.17 -2.36 -2.43
CA ASP A 205 33.38 -2.98 -1.88
C ASP A 205 34.08 -3.89 -2.89
N GLU A 206 33.34 -4.69 -3.65
CA GLU A 206 33.91 -5.58 -4.65
C GLU A 206 34.35 -4.84 -5.91
N LEU A 207 33.59 -3.86 -6.40
CA LEU A 207 34.02 -3.07 -7.56
C LEU A 207 35.12 -2.09 -7.19
N LYS A 208 35.12 -1.46 -6.00
CA LYS A 208 36.28 -0.64 -5.56
C LYS A 208 37.53 -1.51 -5.43
N LYS A 209 37.42 -2.74 -4.89
CA LYS A 209 38.53 -3.71 -4.87
C LYS A 209 39.02 -4.07 -6.26
N THR A 210 38.12 -4.29 -7.20
CA THR A 210 38.45 -4.57 -8.60
C THR A 210 39.14 -3.37 -9.27
N VAL A 211 38.66 -2.15 -9.02
CA VAL A 211 39.31 -0.92 -9.49
C VAL A 211 40.72 -0.82 -8.91
N HIS A 212 40.92 -1.02 -7.61
CA HIS A 212 42.27 -1.03 -7.02
C HIS A 212 43.17 -2.08 -7.66
N GLN A 213 42.72 -3.34 -7.77
CA GLN A 213 43.52 -4.41 -8.37
C GLN A 213 43.98 -4.11 -9.80
N ILE A 214 43.14 -3.46 -10.61
CA ILE A 214 43.44 -3.19 -12.03
C ILE A 214 44.16 -1.84 -12.20
N CYS A 215 43.77 -0.82 -11.45
CA CYS A 215 44.25 0.54 -11.65
C CYS A 215 45.50 0.88 -10.84
N ASP A 216 45.86 0.07 -9.83
CA ASP A 216 47.12 0.21 -9.09
C ASP A 216 48.30 -0.36 -9.92
N GLU A 217 48.02 -1.10 -11.01
CA GLU A 217 49.04 -1.46 -11.98
C GLU A 217 49.44 -0.24 -12.83
N PRO A 218 50.74 -0.06 -13.17
CA PRO A 218 51.14 1.04 -14.03
C PRO A 218 50.44 0.90 -15.39
N HIS A 219 49.79 1.97 -15.82
CA HIS A 219 48.95 1.99 -17.03
C HIS A 219 49.29 3.17 -17.94
N SER A 220 50.24 4.02 -17.52
CA SER A 220 50.82 5.07 -18.35
C SER A 220 52.03 4.53 -19.11
N CYS A 221 52.17 4.98 -20.36
CA CYS A 221 53.39 4.76 -21.14
C CYS A 221 54.38 5.86 -20.79
N THR A 222 55.61 5.52 -20.41
CA THR A 222 56.62 6.55 -20.19
C THR A 222 57.29 6.92 -21.51
N GLY A 223 57.75 8.17 -21.61
CA GLY A 223 58.54 8.64 -22.76
C GLY A 223 59.84 7.86 -22.94
N GLU A 224 60.26 7.02 -21.99
CA GLU A 224 61.50 6.24 -22.05
C GLU A 224 61.27 4.78 -22.46
N MET A 225 60.01 4.32 -22.49
CA MET A 225 59.70 2.96 -22.96
C MET A 225 60.13 2.79 -24.42
N THR A 226 60.89 1.75 -24.71
CA THR A 226 61.33 1.39 -26.07
C THR A 226 60.68 0.12 -26.57
N ASP A 227 60.16 -0.72 -25.67
CA ASP A 227 59.45 -1.95 -26.01
C ASP A 227 57.98 -1.66 -26.37
N CYS A 228 57.63 -1.99 -27.60
CA CYS A 228 56.30 -1.82 -28.16
C CYS A 228 55.28 -2.82 -27.61
N GLU A 229 55.70 -4.00 -27.18
CA GLU A 229 54.80 -4.96 -26.52
C GLU A 229 54.40 -4.45 -25.14
N ASP A 230 55.35 -3.92 -24.38
CA ASP A 230 55.06 -3.32 -23.07
C ASP A 230 54.11 -2.12 -23.19
N MET A 231 54.29 -1.24 -24.19
CA MET A 231 53.35 -0.12 -24.39
C MET A 231 51.92 -0.58 -24.69
N ARG A 232 51.77 -1.63 -25.52
CA ARG A 232 50.45 -2.20 -25.83
C ARG A 232 49.83 -2.86 -24.60
N LEU A 233 50.64 -3.49 -23.75
CA LEU A 233 50.18 -4.04 -22.47
C LEU A 233 49.69 -2.92 -21.54
N ARG A 234 50.45 -1.85 -21.37
CA ARG A 234 50.06 -0.69 -20.55
C ARG A 234 48.77 -0.04 -21.06
N LEU A 235 48.63 0.12 -22.37
CA LEU A 235 47.40 0.60 -23.00
C LEU A 235 46.20 -0.28 -22.62
N LYS A 236 46.34 -1.60 -22.73
CA LYS A 236 45.27 -2.55 -22.39
C LYS A 236 44.89 -2.49 -20.91
N VAL A 237 45.87 -2.37 -20.00
CA VAL A 237 45.61 -2.17 -18.57
C VAL A 237 44.84 -0.86 -18.34
N GLY A 238 45.27 0.23 -18.99
CA GLY A 238 44.58 1.52 -18.94
C GLY A 238 43.12 1.44 -19.41
N GLU A 239 42.86 0.82 -20.56
CA GLU A 239 41.50 0.60 -21.08
C GLU A 239 40.64 -0.22 -20.11
N THR A 240 41.23 -1.25 -19.49
CA THR A 240 40.54 -2.10 -18.50
C THR A 240 40.23 -1.31 -17.22
N CYS A 241 41.18 -0.50 -16.73
CA CYS A 241 40.99 0.38 -15.58
C CYS A 241 39.89 1.43 -15.86
N LEU A 242 39.88 2.02 -17.06
CA LEU A 242 38.87 2.99 -17.48
C LEU A 242 37.47 2.36 -17.47
N ALA A 243 37.33 1.17 -18.04
CA ALA A 243 36.07 0.43 -18.04
C ALA A 243 35.59 0.12 -16.61
N ALA A 244 36.49 -0.31 -15.72
CA ALA A 244 36.17 -0.58 -14.32
C ALA A 244 35.71 0.68 -13.57
N ARG A 245 36.40 1.82 -13.74
CA ARG A 245 36.00 3.09 -13.11
C ARG A 245 34.68 3.63 -13.63
N LYS A 246 34.43 3.55 -14.95
CA LYS A 246 33.13 3.93 -15.54
C LYS A 246 32.01 3.04 -15.00
N LYS A 247 32.26 1.74 -14.85
CA LYS A 247 31.31 0.80 -14.25
C LYS A 247 31.00 1.12 -12.79
N VAL A 248 32.00 1.50 -11.97
CA VAL A 248 31.75 1.98 -10.59
C VAL A 248 30.89 3.24 -10.59
N ARG A 249 31.19 4.22 -11.45
CA ARG A 249 30.42 5.47 -11.51
C ARG A 249 28.97 5.24 -11.96
N GLU A 250 28.75 4.32 -12.89
CA GLU A 250 27.42 3.97 -13.41
C GLU A 250 26.60 3.18 -12.39
N LEU A 251 27.20 2.18 -11.75
CA LEU A 251 26.47 1.22 -10.92
C LEU A 251 26.39 1.63 -9.45
N CYS A 252 27.34 2.42 -8.94
CA CYS A 252 27.48 2.61 -7.50
C CYS A 252 26.98 3.99 -7.01
N PRO A 253 26.33 4.05 -5.83
CA PRO A 253 26.03 5.31 -5.17
C PRO A 253 27.31 5.96 -4.64
N LEU A 254 27.79 6.97 -5.36
CA LEU A 254 28.88 7.82 -4.91
C LEU A 254 28.30 9.09 -4.25
N SER A 255 28.90 9.52 -3.14
CA SER A 255 28.69 10.89 -2.64
C SER A 255 29.23 11.91 -3.67
N PRO A 256 28.78 13.18 -3.63
CA PRO A 256 29.29 14.20 -4.56
C PRO A 256 30.83 14.32 -4.57
N ALA A 257 31.47 14.10 -3.41
CA ALA A 257 32.93 14.08 -3.29
C ALA A 257 33.55 12.84 -3.97
N GLU A 258 32.98 11.66 -3.75
CA GLU A 258 33.44 10.43 -4.41
C GLU A 258 33.21 10.48 -5.92
N GLU A 259 32.09 11.05 -6.38
CA GLU A 259 31.77 11.20 -7.80
C GLU A 259 32.79 12.09 -8.50
N LYS A 260 33.13 13.24 -7.90
CA LYS A 260 34.20 14.11 -8.37
C LYS A 260 35.55 13.39 -8.41
N GLY A 261 35.91 12.66 -7.37
CA GLY A 261 37.17 11.89 -7.33
C GLY A 261 37.23 10.79 -8.40
N HIS A 262 36.12 10.09 -8.64
CA HIS A 262 36.03 9.10 -9.72
C HIS A 262 36.10 9.75 -11.11
N GLU A 263 35.50 10.92 -11.30
CA GLU A 263 35.56 11.67 -12.55
C GLU A 263 36.98 12.16 -12.86
N GLU A 264 37.67 12.75 -11.88
CA GLU A 264 39.09 13.12 -12.01
C GLU A 264 39.96 11.91 -12.37
N ALA A 265 39.76 10.78 -11.70
CA ALA A 265 40.52 9.57 -12.00
C ALA A 265 40.20 8.97 -13.38
N ILE A 266 38.93 9.04 -13.82
CA ILE A 266 38.54 8.66 -15.20
C ILE A 266 39.28 9.54 -16.21
N ASN A 267 39.28 10.86 -16.01
CA ASN A 267 39.96 11.81 -16.90
C ASN A 267 41.48 11.56 -16.97
N ASN A 268 42.10 11.23 -15.84
CA ASN A 268 43.53 10.89 -15.77
C ASN A 268 43.86 9.61 -16.55
N VAL A 269 43.06 8.55 -16.39
CA VAL A 269 43.25 7.29 -17.13
C VAL A 269 43.03 7.51 -18.62
N GLU A 270 42.03 8.29 -19.02
CA GLU A 270 41.81 8.65 -20.43
C GLU A 270 42.99 9.44 -21.03
N ALA A 271 43.59 10.35 -20.26
CA ALA A 271 44.79 11.06 -20.69
C ALA A 271 45.99 10.11 -20.86
N ALA A 272 46.20 9.17 -19.92
CA ALA A 272 47.25 8.17 -20.00
C ALA A 272 47.08 7.23 -21.22
N ILE A 273 45.85 6.79 -21.50
CA ILE A 273 45.50 6.01 -22.70
C ILE A 273 45.87 6.78 -23.98
N ARG A 274 45.45 8.05 -24.09
CA ARG A 274 45.77 8.89 -25.26
C ARG A 274 47.28 9.04 -25.44
N TRP A 275 48.02 9.22 -24.35
CA TRP A 275 49.47 9.30 -24.37
C TRP A 275 50.13 7.98 -24.83
N CYS A 276 49.67 6.84 -24.31
CA CYS A 276 50.11 5.52 -24.79
C CYS A 276 49.87 5.33 -26.28
N GLN A 277 48.68 5.68 -26.76
CA GLN A 277 48.33 5.59 -28.19
C GLN A 277 49.29 6.45 -29.04
N TYR A 278 49.62 7.66 -28.58
CA TYR A 278 50.60 8.52 -29.23
C TYR A 278 52.00 7.89 -29.27
N CYS A 279 52.50 7.36 -28.14
CA CYS A 279 53.80 6.70 -28.07
C CYS A 279 53.89 5.49 -29.01
N ILE A 280 52.87 4.63 -29.03
CA ILE A 280 52.79 3.45 -29.90
C ILE A 280 52.82 3.90 -31.37
N LYS A 281 51.98 4.87 -31.75
CA LYS A 281 51.95 5.38 -33.13
C LYS A 281 53.31 5.93 -33.56
N LYS A 282 53.98 6.67 -32.68
CA LYS A 282 55.27 7.32 -32.98
C LYS A 282 56.44 6.34 -33.10
N ARG A 283 56.45 5.26 -32.30
CA ARG A 283 57.63 4.39 -32.13
C ARG A 283 57.48 3.00 -32.70
N CYS A 284 56.26 2.50 -32.78
CA CYS A 284 55.97 1.09 -33.05
C CYS A 284 55.34 0.85 -34.42
N GLU A 285 54.87 1.90 -35.09
CA GLU A 285 54.38 1.81 -36.46
C GLU A 285 55.53 2.10 -37.44
N PRO A 286 55.70 1.29 -38.50
CA PRO A 286 56.75 1.52 -39.48
C PRO A 286 56.54 2.88 -40.14
N VAL A 287 57.61 3.68 -40.20
CA VAL A 287 57.64 5.00 -40.82
C VAL A 287 57.49 4.84 -42.34
N GLY A 288 56.25 4.63 -42.78
CA GLY A 288 55.89 4.35 -44.17
C GLY A 288 55.17 5.49 -44.89
N GLY A 289 54.99 6.65 -44.27
CA GLY A 289 54.32 7.80 -44.88
C GLY A 289 54.53 9.07 -44.06
N GLU A 290 54.69 10.19 -44.76
CA GLU A 290 54.93 11.54 -44.24
C GLU A 290 53.94 11.89 -43.10
N ASN A 291 54.42 11.87 -41.86
CA ASN A 291 53.67 12.26 -40.66
C ASN A 291 53.69 13.79 -40.50
N GLU A 292 53.04 14.51 -41.43
CA GLU A 292 52.75 15.95 -41.25
C GLU A 292 51.38 16.10 -40.58
N GLY A 293 51.34 16.29 -39.26
CA GLY A 293 50.11 16.70 -38.56
C GLY A 293 49.84 16.10 -37.18
N LEU A 294 50.74 15.31 -36.59
CA LEU A 294 50.58 14.88 -35.20
C LEU A 294 50.94 16.04 -34.26
N VAL A 295 49.91 16.66 -33.69
CA VAL A 295 50.03 17.64 -32.61
C VAL A 295 50.72 16.95 -31.42
N SER A 296 51.91 17.44 -31.07
CA SER A 296 52.65 16.96 -29.91
C SER A 296 51.83 17.29 -28.65
N PRO A 297 51.65 16.35 -27.71
CA PRO A 297 51.03 16.64 -26.42
C PRO A 297 52.02 17.39 -25.51
N ASP A 298 52.46 18.59 -25.91
CA ASP A 298 53.50 19.34 -25.19
C ASP A 298 53.02 19.95 -23.86
N ASP A 299 51.74 19.77 -23.52
CA ASP A 299 51.14 20.22 -22.24
C ASP A 299 50.89 19.07 -21.25
N TRP A 300 51.40 17.85 -21.49
CA TRP A 300 51.22 16.75 -20.54
C TRP A 300 52.28 16.79 -19.44
N THR A 301 51.97 17.48 -18.34
CA THR A 301 52.65 17.29 -17.07
C THR A 301 52.09 16.03 -16.41
N PRO A 302 52.91 14.99 -16.13
CA PRO A 302 52.46 13.88 -15.31
C PRO A 302 52.03 14.44 -13.95
N LEU A 303 50.77 14.26 -13.58
CA LEU A 303 50.37 14.41 -12.19
C LEU A 303 51.18 13.36 -11.42
N GLN A 304 52.01 13.82 -10.48
CA GLN A 304 52.76 12.92 -9.60
C GLN A 304 51.74 12.03 -8.87
N GLU A 305 51.86 10.71 -9.06
CA GLU A 305 51.12 9.68 -8.33
C GLU A 305 51.36 9.78 -6.82
#